data_AF-A0A836IS87-F1
#
_entry.id   AF-A0A836IS87-F1
#
_cell.length_a   1.000
_cell.length_b   1.000
_cell.length_c   1.000
_cell.angle_alpha   90.00
_cell.angle_beta   90.00
_cell.angle_gamma   90.00
#
_symmetry.space_group_name_H-M   'P 1'
#
loop_
_entity.id
_entity.type
_entity.pdbx_description
1 polymer ?
#
loop_
_entity_poly.entity_id
_entity_poly.type
_entity_poly.pdbx_seq_one_letter_code
_entity_poly.pdbx_strand_id
1 'polypeptide(L)'
;MDAVESACFIDVGLFTMSIYVSSAGDLQKWHIEVPLDAAVTLTTTELLLPGGRHSVALDDLLNATVKAGRVATMTRVVVLARSWVHPLFYTYVMRWLRAVIPLSTSVSQLPRALFAAECAGVASALVVQCDGGVLFCTPVLDGVICTALESVWGGVSNSTTVDASLMEDVFSEIGAHLIELVQRDDCDTHLSGNARAGDAGTPHPATLTGAEDLLVAMRKQIKMCQRHELHACLATVVLCGDVATLPAARQCIALLLSASLPDSVLTWV
;
A
#
# COMPACT_ATOMS: atom_id res chain seq x y z
N MET A 1 -10.08 -23.34 27.57
CA MET A 1 -9.53 -22.06 28.08
C MET A 1 -9.31 -21.23 26.84
N ASP A 2 -10.23 -20.29 26.58
CA ASP A 2 -10.22 -19.50 25.36
C ASP A 2 -8.98 -18.59 25.42
N ALA A 3 -7.90 -19.05 24.80
CA ALA A 3 -6.72 -18.23 24.62
C ALA A 3 -7.14 -17.10 23.68
N VAL A 4 -7.45 -15.93 24.23
CA VAL A 4 -7.67 -14.77 23.39
C VAL A 4 -6.38 -14.54 22.62
N GLU A 5 -6.45 -14.68 21.30
CA GLU A 5 -5.29 -14.55 20.42
C GLU A 5 -4.62 -13.20 20.67
N SER A 6 -3.36 -13.24 21.10
CA SER A 6 -2.54 -12.07 21.32
C SER A 6 -1.77 -11.76 20.05
N ALA A 7 -2.01 -10.58 19.47
CA ALA A 7 -1.39 -10.14 18.23
C ALA A 7 -0.57 -8.87 18.45
N CYS A 8 0.62 -8.82 17.85
CA CYS A 8 1.48 -7.65 17.84
C CYS A 8 1.66 -7.15 16.40
N PHE A 9 1.43 -5.86 16.16
CA PHE A 9 1.67 -5.20 14.89
C PHE A 9 2.81 -4.21 15.06
N ILE A 10 3.78 -4.28 14.16
CA ILE A 10 4.95 -3.40 14.14
C ILE A 10 4.86 -2.57 12.87
N ASP A 11 4.47 -1.31 12.97
CA ASP A 11 4.47 -0.34 11.86
C ASP A 11 5.79 0.41 11.80
N VAL A 12 6.50 0.25 10.69
CA VAL A 12 7.83 0.80 10.46
C VAL A 12 7.73 2.09 9.67
N GLY A 13 7.87 3.21 10.38
CA GLY A 13 8.10 4.53 9.79
C GLY A 13 9.57 4.92 9.78
N LEU A 14 9.89 6.00 9.06
CA LEU A 14 11.25 6.50 8.93
C LEU A 14 11.75 7.20 10.20
N PHE A 15 10.87 7.91 10.90
CA PHE A 15 11.19 8.66 12.12
C PHE A 15 10.58 8.05 13.37
N THR A 16 9.51 7.26 13.21
CA THR A 16 8.80 6.65 14.31
C THR A 16 8.38 5.24 13.91
N MET A 17 8.65 4.27 14.78
CA MET A 17 8.11 2.92 14.71
C MET A 17 6.96 2.83 15.72
N SER A 18 5.81 2.34 15.28
CA SER A 18 4.63 2.19 16.12
C SER A 18 4.37 0.72 16.40
N ILE A 19 3.99 0.41 17.63
CA ILE A 19 3.76 -0.95 18.09
C ILE A 19 2.35 -1.02 18.63
N TYR A 20 1.56 -1.95 18.11
CA TYR A 20 0.19 -2.18 18.55
C TYR A 20 0.11 -3.59 19.08
N VAL A 21 -0.35 -3.75 20.32
CA VAL A 21 -0.58 -5.06 20.92
C VAL A 21 -2.07 -5.18 21.20
N SER A 22 -2.69 -6.18 20.59
CA SER A 22 -4.08 -6.56 20.86
C SER A 22 -4.11 -7.82 21.71
N SER A 23 -4.84 -7.77 22.82
CA SER A 23 -5.04 -8.91 23.73
C SER A 23 -6.33 -8.73 24.49
N ALA A 24 -7.18 -9.76 24.57
CA ALA A 24 -8.41 -9.75 25.39
C ALA A 24 -9.36 -8.56 25.12
N GLY A 25 -9.34 -8.00 23.90
CA GLY A 25 -10.14 -6.82 23.54
C GLY A 25 -9.47 -5.48 23.85
N ASP A 26 -8.34 -5.47 24.56
CA ASP A 26 -7.54 -4.28 24.80
C ASP A 26 -6.53 -4.05 23.67
N LEU A 27 -6.38 -2.79 23.25
CA LEU A 27 -5.36 -2.36 22.31
C LEU A 27 -4.39 -1.42 23.03
N GLN A 28 -3.12 -1.83 23.12
CA GLN A 28 -2.03 -1.02 23.64
C GLN A 28 -1.16 -0.53 22.49
N LYS A 29 -0.69 0.73 22.59
CA LYS A 29 0.11 1.38 21.57
C LYS A 29 1.37 2.00 22.16
N TRP A 30 2.51 1.80 21.50
CA TRP A 30 3.77 2.48 21.81
C TRP A 30 4.36 3.11 20.55
N HIS A 31 5.12 4.18 20.75
CA HIS A 31 5.92 4.82 19.73
C HIS A 31 7.38 4.79 20.15
N ILE A 32 8.25 4.40 19.21
CA ILE A 32 9.69 4.39 19.38
C ILE A 32 10.27 5.30 18.31
N GLU A 33 11.06 6.29 18.71
CA GLU A 33 11.80 7.13 17.77
C GLU A 33 12.83 6.29 17.03
N VAL A 34 12.92 6.48 15.72
CA VAL A 34 13.88 5.77 14.86
C VAL A 34 15.15 6.60 14.78
N PRO A 35 16.29 6.09 15.30
CA PRO A 35 17.56 6.79 15.19
C PRO A 35 17.95 7.01 13.73
N LEU A 36 18.64 8.12 13.44
CA LEU A 36 19.05 8.47 12.07
C LEU A 36 19.84 7.34 11.38
N ASP A 37 20.75 6.70 12.10
CA ASP A 37 21.57 5.59 11.58
C ASP A 37 20.72 4.35 11.21
N ALA A 38 19.66 4.10 12.00
CA ALA A 38 18.68 3.06 11.68
C ALA A 38 17.87 3.46 10.44
N ALA A 39 17.42 4.72 10.34
CA ALA A 39 16.69 5.24 9.19
C ALA A 39 17.49 5.13 7.87
N VAL A 40 18.79 5.42 7.90
CA VAL A 40 19.70 5.20 6.75
C VAL A 40 19.75 3.72 6.39
N THR A 41 19.81 2.82 7.38
CA THR A 41 19.81 1.37 7.14
C THR A 41 18.50 0.89 6.52
N LEU A 42 17.33 1.41 6.94
CA LEU A 42 16.02 1.06 6.39
C LEU A 42 15.91 1.33 4.88
N THR A 43 16.71 2.26 4.37
CA THR A 43 16.64 2.76 2.98
C THR A 43 17.82 2.31 2.11
N THR A 44 18.89 1.75 2.70
CA THR A 44 20.12 1.41 1.98
C THR A 44 20.25 -0.10 1.71
N THR A 45 20.24 -0.49 0.44
CA THR A 45 20.32 -1.89 -0.03
C THR A 45 21.56 -2.63 0.51
N GLU A 46 22.74 -1.99 0.46
CA GLU A 46 24.02 -2.61 0.82
C GLU A 46 24.09 -3.06 2.29
N LEU A 47 23.36 -2.37 3.17
CA LEU A 47 23.34 -2.66 4.60
C LEU A 47 22.36 -3.79 4.96
N LEU A 48 21.35 -4.02 4.13
CA LEU A 48 20.29 -5.00 4.36
C LEU A 48 20.60 -6.39 3.77
N LEU A 49 21.62 -6.49 2.92
CA LEU A 49 22.03 -7.76 2.32
C LEU A 49 22.66 -8.70 3.37
N PRO A 50 22.48 -10.03 3.22
CA PRO A 50 23.19 -11.00 4.05
C PRO A 50 24.72 -10.83 3.88
N GLY A 51 25.42 -10.45 4.96
CA GLY A 51 26.85 -10.14 4.93
C GLY A 51 27.20 -8.66 4.69
N GLY A 52 26.21 -7.79 4.54
CA GLY A 52 26.39 -6.34 4.61
C GLY A 52 26.89 -5.87 5.97
N ARG A 53 27.23 -4.57 6.11
CA ARG A 53 27.61 -4.03 7.42
C ARG A 53 26.44 -4.19 8.39
N HIS A 54 26.65 -5.00 9.43
CA HIS A 54 25.66 -5.19 10.49
C HIS A 54 25.27 -3.84 11.09
N SER A 55 23.98 -3.53 11.07
CA SER A 55 23.46 -2.29 11.63
C SER A 55 23.06 -2.53 13.09
N VAL A 56 23.99 -2.25 14.00
CA VAL A 56 23.75 -2.30 15.44
C VAL A 56 22.57 -1.40 15.82
N ALA A 57 22.45 -0.22 15.19
CA ALA A 57 21.34 0.71 15.43
C ALA A 57 19.98 0.12 15.04
N LEU A 58 19.90 -0.62 13.93
CA LEU A 58 18.66 -1.30 13.53
C LEU A 58 18.33 -2.47 14.47
N ASP A 59 19.33 -3.24 14.89
CA ASP A 59 19.14 -4.34 15.83
C ASP A 59 18.71 -3.86 17.22
N ASP A 60 19.30 -2.77 17.72
CA ASP A 60 18.91 -2.14 18.97
C ASP A 60 17.46 -1.61 18.89
N LEU A 61 17.08 -1.02 17.76
CA LEU A 61 15.70 -0.60 17.50
C LEU A 61 14.75 -1.79 17.50
N LEU A 62 15.06 -2.87 16.77
CA LEU A 62 14.24 -4.09 16.75
C LEU A 62 14.13 -4.76 18.12
N ASN A 63 15.22 -4.76 18.91
CA ASN A 63 15.21 -5.23 20.29
C ASN A 63 14.29 -4.38 21.17
N ALA A 64 14.36 -3.06 21.06
CA ALA A 64 13.48 -2.15 21.79
C ALA A 64 12.01 -2.42 21.41
N THR A 65 11.74 -2.66 20.12
CA THR A 65 10.41 -2.99 19.59
C THR A 65 9.88 -4.31 20.12
N VAL A 66 10.70 -5.37 20.08
CA VAL A 66 10.33 -6.69 20.62
C VAL A 66 10.02 -6.60 22.11
N LYS A 67 10.82 -5.84 22.86
CA LYS A 67 10.63 -5.64 24.30
C LYS A 67 9.36 -4.86 24.61
N ALA A 68 9.11 -3.75 23.91
CA ALA A 68 7.92 -2.93 24.09
C ALA A 68 6.64 -3.71 23.72
N GLY A 69 6.66 -4.42 22.59
CA GLY A 69 5.53 -5.24 22.13
C GLY A 69 5.36 -6.58 22.84
N ARG A 70 6.22 -6.90 23.83
CA ARG A 70 6.23 -8.18 24.55
C ARG A 70 6.12 -9.39 23.61
N VAL A 71 6.85 -9.37 22.50
CA VAL A 71 6.61 -10.27 21.36
C VAL A 71 6.73 -11.75 21.74
N ALA A 72 7.57 -12.10 22.71
CA ALA A 72 7.73 -13.47 23.20
C ALA A 72 6.45 -14.09 23.79
N THR A 73 5.47 -13.28 24.19
CA THR A 73 4.17 -13.75 24.71
C THR A 73 3.05 -13.68 23.67
N MET A 74 3.39 -13.39 22.41
CA MET A 74 2.41 -13.20 21.33
C MET A 74 2.24 -14.47 20.51
N THR A 75 1.00 -14.71 20.08
CA THR A 75 0.68 -15.80 19.15
C THR A 75 0.97 -15.41 17.70
N ARG A 76 0.80 -14.12 17.37
CA ARG A 76 1.01 -13.58 16.03
C ARG A 76 1.74 -12.24 16.06
N VAL A 77 2.67 -12.06 15.12
CA VAL A 77 3.38 -10.81 14.87
C VAL A 77 3.21 -10.44 13.40
N VAL A 78 2.77 -9.22 13.14
CA VAL A 78 2.63 -8.68 11.79
C VAL A 78 3.56 -7.49 11.64
N VAL A 79 4.48 -7.55 10.69
CA VAL A 79 5.35 -6.43 10.34
C VAL A 79 4.71 -5.66 9.18
N LEU A 80 4.39 -4.40 9.44
CA LEU A 80 3.90 -3.43 8.47
C LEU A 80 5.05 -2.47 8.16
N ALA A 81 5.37 -2.26 6.89
CA ALA A 81 6.32 -1.23 6.48
C ALA A 81 5.74 -0.39 5.35
N ARG A 82 6.23 0.86 5.30
CA ARG A 82 5.86 1.88 4.31
C ARG A 82 6.69 1.73 3.04
N SER A 83 6.21 2.26 1.92
CA SER A 83 6.78 2.00 0.59
C SER A 83 8.19 2.54 0.35
N TRP A 84 8.64 3.52 1.13
CA TRP A 84 10.03 4.00 1.10
C TRP A 84 11.04 3.03 1.75
N VAL A 85 10.56 2.00 2.45
CA VAL A 85 11.44 1.03 3.11
C VAL A 85 11.91 0.07 2.04
N HIS A 86 13.22 -0.17 1.98
CA HIS A 86 13.78 -1.03 0.94
C HIS A 86 13.17 -2.44 1.00
N PRO A 87 12.82 -3.10 -0.12
CA PRO A 87 12.15 -4.42 -0.10
C PRO A 87 12.88 -5.49 0.70
N LEU A 88 14.22 -5.42 0.73
CA LEU A 88 15.07 -6.33 1.52
C LEU A 88 14.92 -6.17 3.04
N PHE A 89 14.35 -5.06 3.51
CA PHE A 89 14.09 -4.83 4.93
C PHE A 89 13.22 -5.94 5.53
N TYR A 90 12.15 -6.32 4.84
CA TYR A 90 11.30 -7.41 5.31
C TYR A 90 12.08 -8.71 5.42
N THR A 91 12.95 -8.99 4.44
CA THR A 91 13.81 -10.19 4.49
C THR A 91 14.73 -10.13 5.72
N TYR A 92 15.32 -8.97 6.02
CA TYR A 92 16.14 -8.77 7.20
C TYR A 92 15.36 -9.01 8.50
N VAL A 93 14.26 -8.28 8.69
CA VAL A 93 13.46 -8.32 9.92
C VAL A 93 12.85 -9.70 10.13
N MET A 94 12.35 -10.35 9.08
CA MET A 94 11.78 -11.69 9.20
C MET A 94 12.82 -12.72 9.63
N ARG A 95 14.07 -12.63 9.12
CA ARG A 95 15.17 -13.50 9.57
C ARG A 95 15.57 -13.20 11.00
N TRP A 96 15.67 -11.91 11.35
CA TRP A 96 16.03 -11.47 12.68
C TRP A 96 14.98 -11.89 13.72
N LEU A 97 13.69 -11.63 13.47
CA LEU A 97 12.59 -12.04 14.34
C LEU A 97 12.62 -13.55 14.55
N ARG A 98 12.71 -14.36 13.49
CA ARG A 98 12.79 -15.83 13.60
C ARG A 98 13.97 -16.33 14.46
N ALA A 99 15.04 -15.56 14.59
CA ALA A 99 16.17 -15.91 15.45
C ALA A 99 15.92 -15.55 16.93
N VAL A 100 15.09 -14.54 17.21
CA VAL A 100 14.90 -13.95 18.54
C VAL A 100 13.59 -14.38 19.22
N ILE A 101 12.56 -14.74 18.43
CA ILE A 101 11.22 -15.07 18.95
C ILE A 101 10.96 -16.58 18.98
N PRO A 102 10.08 -17.07 19.87
CA PRO A 102 9.76 -18.49 19.97
C PRO A 102 9.19 -19.07 18.67
N LEU A 103 9.56 -20.31 18.32
CA LEU A 103 9.05 -21.00 17.11
C LEU A 103 7.53 -21.17 17.08
N SER A 104 6.86 -21.08 18.23
CA SER A 104 5.40 -21.14 18.36
C SER A 104 4.70 -19.85 17.93
N THR A 105 5.42 -18.74 17.77
CA THR A 105 4.85 -17.44 17.37
C THR A 105 4.85 -17.33 15.85
N SER A 106 3.67 -17.10 15.27
CA SER A 106 3.52 -16.85 13.83
C SER A 106 4.02 -15.45 13.50
N VAL A 107 4.87 -15.31 12.48
CA VAL A 107 5.35 -14.01 11.99
C VAL A 107 4.97 -13.87 10.53
N SER A 108 4.32 -12.77 10.19
CA SER A 108 3.91 -12.41 8.83
C SER A 108 4.33 -10.97 8.50
N GLN A 109 4.50 -10.71 7.21
CA GLN A 109 4.67 -9.36 6.68
C GLN A 109 3.41 -8.97 5.93
N LEU A 110 3.00 -7.71 6.04
CA LEU A 110 1.88 -7.18 5.27
C LEU A 110 2.16 -5.71 4.93
N PRO A 111 2.18 -5.32 3.65
CA PRO A 111 2.21 -3.91 3.28
C PRO A 111 1.10 -3.12 3.97
N ARG A 112 1.42 -1.93 4.47
CA ARG A 112 0.46 -1.13 5.26
C ARG A 112 -0.83 -0.81 4.49
N ALA A 113 -0.74 -0.58 3.18
CA ALA A 113 -1.91 -0.32 2.36
C ALA A 113 -2.89 -1.51 2.32
N LEU A 114 -2.36 -2.75 2.18
CA LEU A 114 -3.19 -3.95 2.23
C LEU A 114 -3.83 -4.12 3.61
N PHE A 115 -3.06 -3.89 4.68
CA PHE A 115 -3.60 -3.94 6.03
C PHE A 115 -4.73 -2.92 6.25
N ALA A 116 -4.58 -1.70 5.75
CA ALA A 116 -5.62 -0.67 5.86
C ALA A 116 -6.90 -1.06 5.10
N ALA A 117 -6.76 -1.61 3.88
CA ALA A 117 -7.90 -2.11 3.11
C ALA A 117 -8.60 -3.30 3.81
N GLU A 118 -7.84 -4.25 4.37
CA GLU A 118 -8.37 -5.36 5.17
C GLU A 118 -9.13 -4.86 6.41
N CYS A 119 -8.57 -3.90 7.15
CA CYS A 119 -9.23 -3.29 8.30
C CYS A 119 -10.53 -2.56 7.93
N ALA A 120 -10.57 -1.94 6.73
CA ALA A 120 -11.77 -1.31 6.20
C ALA A 120 -12.77 -2.32 5.60
N GLY A 121 -12.41 -3.61 5.49
CA GLY A 121 -13.28 -4.66 4.96
C GLY A 121 -13.52 -4.58 3.45
N VAL A 122 -12.56 -4.02 2.70
CA VAL A 122 -12.70 -3.78 1.24
C VAL A 122 -11.56 -4.43 0.46
N ALA A 123 -11.88 -4.97 -0.73
CA ALA A 123 -10.91 -5.61 -1.61
C ALA A 123 -10.20 -4.62 -2.55
N SER A 124 -10.92 -3.56 -2.96
CA SER A 124 -10.41 -2.53 -3.86
C SER A 124 -10.64 -1.14 -3.25
N ALA A 125 -9.58 -0.37 -3.04
CA ALA A 125 -9.65 0.95 -2.44
C ALA A 125 -8.39 1.78 -2.74
N LEU A 126 -8.55 3.09 -2.84
CA LEU A 126 -7.42 4.03 -2.81
C LEU A 126 -7.03 4.23 -1.35
N VAL A 127 -5.88 3.70 -0.96
CA VAL A 127 -5.37 3.89 0.41
C VAL A 127 -4.52 5.14 0.46
N VAL A 128 -4.95 6.10 1.26
CA VAL A 128 -4.24 7.37 1.47
C VAL A 128 -3.62 7.36 2.87
N GLN A 129 -2.30 7.43 2.92
CA GLN A 129 -1.51 7.42 4.15
C GLN A 129 -0.88 8.79 4.36
N CYS A 130 -1.01 9.37 5.54
CA CYS A 130 -0.32 10.61 5.90
C CYS A 130 0.59 10.36 7.09
N ASP A 131 1.90 10.54 6.88
CA ASP A 131 2.91 10.29 7.89
C ASP A 131 4.06 11.29 7.82
N GLY A 132 4.32 11.98 8.94
CA GLY A 132 5.48 12.87 9.05
C GLY A 132 5.55 13.97 7.98
N GLY A 133 4.39 14.39 7.46
CA GLY A 133 4.29 15.37 6.37
C GLY A 133 4.45 14.80 4.96
N VAL A 134 4.57 13.47 4.82
CA VAL A 134 4.56 12.77 3.53
C VAL A 134 3.22 12.05 3.36
N LEU A 135 2.63 12.25 2.20
CA LEU A 135 1.39 11.62 1.76
C LEU A 135 1.73 10.48 0.79
N PHE A 136 1.10 9.34 1.00
CA PHE A 136 1.18 8.17 0.13
C PHE A 136 -0.22 7.86 -0.37
N CYS A 137 -0.38 7.70 -1.67
CA CYS A 137 -1.61 7.23 -2.26
C CYS A 137 -1.32 5.93 -2.98
N THR A 138 -1.80 4.83 -2.41
CA THR A 138 -1.52 3.47 -2.84
C THR A 138 -2.82 2.78 -3.25
N PRO A 139 -3.07 2.59 -4.55
CA PRO A 139 -4.24 1.84 -5.01
C PRO A 139 -4.09 0.36 -4.67
N VAL A 140 -5.12 -0.21 -4.05
CA VAL A 140 -5.30 -1.64 -3.83
C VAL A 140 -6.41 -2.10 -4.77
N LEU A 141 -6.11 -3.09 -5.60
CA LEU A 141 -7.03 -3.69 -6.58
C LEU A 141 -7.15 -5.18 -6.26
N ASP A 142 -8.32 -5.59 -5.80
CA ASP A 142 -8.64 -6.97 -5.39
C ASP A 142 -7.55 -7.60 -4.49
N GLY A 143 -7.17 -6.87 -3.44
CA GLY A 143 -6.14 -7.31 -2.48
C GLY A 143 -4.69 -7.25 -3.00
N VAL A 144 -4.45 -6.64 -4.16
CA VAL A 144 -3.10 -6.45 -4.73
C VAL A 144 -2.74 -4.98 -4.82
N ILE A 145 -1.55 -4.60 -4.37
CA ILE A 145 -1.05 -3.23 -4.53
C ILE A 145 -0.71 -2.99 -6.01
N CYS A 146 -1.30 -1.95 -6.59
CA CYS A 146 -0.93 -1.48 -7.92
C CYS A 146 0.25 -0.51 -7.81
N THR A 147 1.46 -1.04 -7.75
CA THR A 147 2.70 -0.23 -7.58
C THR A 147 2.94 0.75 -8.72
N ALA A 148 2.42 0.46 -9.93
CA ALA A 148 2.54 1.36 -11.08
C ALA A 148 1.76 2.67 -10.90
N LEU A 149 0.77 2.67 -10.00
CA LEU A 149 -0.12 3.78 -9.72
C LEU A 149 0.10 4.36 -8.31
N GLU A 150 1.10 3.85 -7.60
CA GLU A 150 1.48 4.41 -6.31
C GLU A 150 2.08 5.80 -6.51
N SER A 151 1.65 6.74 -5.68
CA SER A 151 2.19 8.09 -5.69
C SER A 151 2.58 8.54 -4.29
N VAL A 152 3.69 9.26 -4.22
CA VAL A 152 4.31 9.72 -2.97
C VAL A 152 4.58 11.22 -3.09
N TRP A 153 4.15 11.98 -2.10
CA TRP A 153 4.19 13.44 -2.14
C TRP A 153 4.60 14.01 -0.78
N GLY A 154 5.48 15.00 -0.76
CA GLY A 154 6.01 15.61 0.47
C GLY A 154 7.51 15.37 0.67
N GLY A 155 8.12 16.20 1.51
CA GLY A 155 9.56 16.18 1.77
C GLY A 155 9.89 15.47 3.08
N VAL A 156 10.73 14.42 3.00
CA VAL A 156 11.29 13.74 4.17
C VAL A 156 12.15 14.68 5.04
N SER A 157 12.69 15.76 4.46
CA SER A 157 13.76 16.56 5.05
C SER A 157 13.31 17.62 6.05
N ASN A 158 12.05 18.05 6.04
CA ASN A 158 11.59 19.15 6.90
C ASN A 158 10.27 18.75 7.59
N SER A 159 10.27 18.73 8.92
CA SER A 159 9.07 18.63 9.76
C SER A 159 8.23 19.92 9.70
N THR A 160 8.13 20.53 8.53
CA THR A 160 7.26 21.67 8.27
C THR A 160 5.89 21.12 7.93
N THR A 161 4.91 21.46 8.77
CA THR A 161 3.47 21.35 8.48
C THR A 161 3.21 21.55 6.99
N VAL A 162 2.69 20.52 6.33
CA VAL A 162 2.34 20.57 4.90
C VAL A 162 1.40 21.74 4.69
N ASP A 163 1.80 22.70 3.84
CA ASP A 163 0.97 23.86 3.51
C ASP A 163 -0.28 23.38 2.77
N ALA A 164 -1.45 23.96 3.09
CA ALA A 164 -2.73 23.57 2.51
C ALA A 164 -2.74 23.74 0.99
N SER A 165 -2.07 24.78 0.48
CA SER A 165 -1.92 25.06 -0.95
C SER A 165 -1.22 23.92 -1.71
N LEU A 166 -0.17 23.35 -1.12
CA LEU A 166 0.55 22.19 -1.68
C LEU A 166 -0.29 20.92 -1.66
N MET A 167 -1.21 20.78 -0.71
CA MET A 167 -2.14 19.65 -0.71
C MET A 167 -3.18 19.77 -1.84
N GLU A 168 -3.72 20.97 -2.11
CA GLU A 168 -4.77 21.15 -3.13
C GLU A 168 -4.30 20.75 -4.53
N ASP A 169 -3.13 21.23 -4.94
CA ASP A 169 -2.54 20.91 -6.24
C ASP A 169 -2.26 19.40 -6.38
N VAL A 170 -1.83 18.76 -5.29
CA VAL A 170 -1.48 17.33 -5.25
C VAL A 170 -2.70 16.43 -5.38
N PHE A 171 -3.78 16.72 -4.65
CA PHE A 171 -5.01 15.94 -4.77
C PHE A 171 -5.71 16.16 -6.11
N SER A 172 -5.58 17.34 -6.70
CA SER A 172 -6.03 17.62 -8.06
C SER A 172 -5.26 16.77 -9.09
N GLU A 173 -3.94 16.64 -8.95
CA GLU A 173 -3.11 15.80 -9.82
C GLU A 173 -3.40 14.29 -9.65
N ILE A 174 -3.54 13.80 -8.42
CA ILE A 174 -3.92 12.40 -8.14
C ILE A 174 -5.30 12.09 -8.75
N GLY A 175 -6.26 12.98 -8.52
CA GLY A 175 -7.60 12.88 -9.10
C GLY A 175 -7.54 12.84 -10.62
N ALA A 176 -6.84 13.79 -11.24
CA ALA A 176 -6.68 13.85 -12.69
C ALA A 176 -6.00 12.60 -13.26
N HIS A 177 -4.94 12.10 -12.63
CA HIS A 177 -4.22 10.92 -13.13
C HIS A 177 -5.05 9.64 -13.02
N LEU A 178 -5.75 9.45 -11.89
CA LEU A 178 -6.64 8.31 -11.69
C LEU A 178 -7.87 8.36 -12.61
N ILE A 179 -8.44 9.55 -12.81
CA ILE A 179 -9.56 9.78 -13.74
C ILE A 179 -9.10 9.59 -15.19
N GLU A 180 -7.92 10.11 -15.57
CA GLU A 180 -7.32 9.89 -16.89
C GLU A 180 -7.16 8.40 -17.15
N LEU A 181 -6.64 7.62 -16.19
CA LEU A 181 -6.47 6.18 -16.32
C LEU A 181 -7.79 5.42 -16.50
N VAL A 182 -8.87 5.87 -15.86
CA VAL A 182 -10.23 5.36 -16.09
C VAL A 182 -10.73 5.72 -17.50
N GLN A 183 -10.38 6.90 -18.01
CA GLN A 183 -10.88 7.47 -19.26
C GLN A 183 -10.02 7.11 -20.50
N ARG A 184 -8.78 6.65 -20.30
CA ARG A 184 -7.77 6.49 -21.38
C ARG A 184 -8.11 5.47 -22.46
N ASP A 185 -9.19 4.69 -22.31
CA ASP A 185 -9.51 3.56 -23.20
C ASP A 185 -10.85 3.67 -23.96
N ASP A 186 -11.46 4.85 -24.05
CA ASP A 186 -12.62 5.04 -24.96
C ASP A 186 -12.19 5.13 -26.45
N CYS A 187 -10.91 5.37 -26.77
CA CYS A 187 -10.42 5.58 -28.14
C CYS A 187 -10.00 4.33 -28.93
N ASP A 188 -9.78 3.17 -28.30
CA ASP A 188 -9.33 1.95 -29.03
C ASP A 188 -10.49 1.08 -29.58
N THR A 189 -11.74 1.54 -29.45
CA THR A 189 -12.91 0.85 -30.02
C THR A 189 -13.01 0.97 -31.55
N HIS A 190 -12.16 1.78 -32.20
CA HIS A 190 -12.19 1.98 -33.65
C HIS A 190 -11.52 0.87 -34.50
N LEU A 191 -10.87 -0.13 -33.90
CA LEU A 191 -10.28 -1.24 -34.67
C LEU A 191 -11.28 -2.36 -35.06
N SER A 192 -12.58 -2.23 -34.74
CA SER A 192 -13.61 -3.18 -35.22
C SER A 192 -14.29 -2.78 -36.52
N GLY A 193 -13.89 -1.68 -37.17
CA GLY A 193 -14.49 -1.19 -38.40
C GLY A 193 -13.65 -1.46 -39.64
N ASN A 194 -13.80 -2.64 -40.26
CA ASN A 194 -13.93 -2.83 -41.71
C ASN A 194 -13.75 -4.30 -42.14
N ALA A 195 -14.81 -5.08 -42.02
CA ALA A 195 -15.02 -6.23 -42.90
C ALA A 195 -16.36 -6.04 -43.63
N ARG A 196 -16.40 -5.09 -44.57
CA ARG A 196 -17.48 -4.99 -45.56
C ARG A 196 -17.07 -5.77 -46.81
N ALA A 197 -17.85 -6.81 -47.09
CA ALA A 197 -18.18 -7.48 -48.35
C ALA A 197 -17.28 -7.24 -49.59
N GLY A 198 -16.74 -8.33 -50.13
CA GLY A 198 -16.20 -8.44 -51.49
C GLY A 198 -16.06 -9.90 -51.92
N ASP A 199 -16.86 -10.27 -52.90
CA ASP A 199 -16.94 -11.47 -53.75
C ASP A 199 -15.93 -12.64 -53.68
N ALA A 200 -16.54 -13.83 -53.81
CA ALA A 200 -16.18 -15.00 -54.63
C ALA A 200 -14.72 -15.54 -54.66
N GLY A 201 -14.57 -16.75 -54.12
CA GLY A 201 -13.76 -17.80 -54.77
C GLY A 201 -12.31 -17.93 -54.31
N THR A 202 -12.09 -18.65 -53.20
CA THR A 202 -11.04 -19.68 -53.00
C THR A 202 -11.05 -20.14 -51.54
N PRO A 203 -10.90 -21.45 -51.23
CA PRO A 203 -10.77 -21.89 -49.85
C PRO A 203 -9.36 -21.53 -49.36
N HIS A 204 -9.25 -20.45 -48.59
CA HIS A 204 -8.02 -20.13 -47.86
C HIS A 204 -7.85 -21.05 -46.65
N PRO A 205 -6.61 -21.43 -46.30
CA PRO A 205 -6.34 -22.34 -45.19
C PRO A 205 -6.74 -21.66 -43.88
N ALA A 206 -7.72 -22.25 -43.20
CA ALA A 206 -8.09 -21.88 -41.85
C ALA A 206 -6.96 -22.32 -40.90
N THR A 207 -6.15 -21.38 -40.40
CA THR A 207 -5.40 -21.53 -39.14
C THR A 207 -4.54 -20.30 -38.87
N LEU A 208 -5.00 -19.45 -37.95
CA LEU A 208 -4.25 -18.63 -36.98
C LEU A 208 -5.16 -17.57 -36.30
N THR A 209 -6.33 -17.28 -36.89
CA THR A 209 -7.29 -16.27 -36.40
C THR A 209 -7.85 -16.55 -35.01
N GLY A 210 -8.19 -17.80 -34.68
CA GLY A 210 -8.85 -18.12 -33.39
C GLY A 210 -7.99 -17.86 -32.14
N ALA A 211 -6.67 -18.05 -32.21
CA ALA A 211 -5.78 -17.80 -31.07
C ALA A 211 -5.49 -16.30 -30.90
N GLU A 212 -5.37 -15.56 -32.00
CA GLU A 212 -5.24 -14.11 -31.99
C GLU A 212 -6.52 -13.43 -31.50
N ASP A 213 -7.69 -13.91 -31.95
CA ASP A 213 -9.01 -13.43 -31.48
C ASP A 213 -9.22 -13.74 -29.99
N LEU A 214 -8.79 -14.92 -29.52
CA LEU A 214 -8.78 -15.26 -28.09
C LEU A 214 -7.85 -14.35 -27.29
N LEU A 215 -6.65 -14.06 -27.79
CA LEU A 215 -5.72 -13.14 -27.12
C LEU A 215 -6.26 -11.72 -27.06
N VAL A 216 -6.91 -11.24 -28.13
CA VAL A 216 -7.58 -9.93 -28.16
C VAL A 216 -8.75 -9.90 -27.18
N ALA A 217 -9.60 -10.94 -27.17
CA ALA A 217 -10.71 -11.06 -26.23
C ALA A 217 -10.23 -11.15 -24.78
N MET A 218 -9.18 -11.91 -24.49
CA MET A 218 -8.56 -12.00 -23.17
C MET A 218 -7.96 -10.67 -22.74
N ARG A 219 -7.23 -9.95 -23.61
CA ARG A 219 -6.71 -8.61 -23.32
C ARG A 219 -7.83 -7.62 -23.03
N LYS A 220 -8.90 -7.66 -23.81
CA LYS A 220 -10.09 -6.83 -23.57
C LYS A 220 -10.76 -7.17 -22.25
N GLN A 221 -10.90 -8.45 -21.91
CA GLN A 221 -11.47 -8.90 -20.64
C GLN A 221 -10.60 -8.48 -19.45
N ILE A 222 -9.28 -8.65 -19.53
CA ILE A 222 -8.33 -8.20 -18.50
C ILE A 222 -8.45 -6.69 -18.29
N LYS A 223 -8.50 -5.90 -19.37
CA LYS A 223 -8.71 -4.44 -19.30
C LYS A 223 -10.05 -4.08 -18.67
N MET A 224 -11.13 -4.79 -19.02
CA MET A 224 -12.45 -4.55 -18.42
C MET A 224 -12.47 -4.89 -16.92
N CYS A 225 -11.84 -6.00 -16.51
CA CYS A 225 -11.68 -6.35 -15.09
C CYS A 225 -10.84 -5.28 -14.36
N GLN A 226 -9.69 -4.88 -14.92
CA GLN A 226 -8.85 -3.83 -14.35
C GLN A 226 -9.61 -2.50 -14.22
N ARG A 227 -10.41 -2.12 -15.22
CA ARG A 227 -11.25 -0.93 -15.17
C ARG A 227 -12.34 -1.04 -14.10
N HIS A 228 -12.96 -2.20 -13.96
CA HIS A 228 -13.96 -2.43 -12.90
C HIS A 228 -13.33 -2.29 -11.51
N GLU A 229 -12.16 -2.90 -11.29
CA GLU A 229 -11.44 -2.78 -10.04
C GLU A 229 -10.94 -1.36 -9.79
N LEU A 230 -10.50 -0.64 -10.82
CA LEU A 230 -10.10 0.76 -10.71
C LEU A 230 -11.30 1.65 -10.35
N HIS A 231 -12.47 1.42 -10.93
CA HIS A 231 -13.70 2.11 -10.53
C HIS A 231 -14.09 1.80 -9.09
N ALA A 232 -14.02 0.54 -8.66
CA ALA A 232 -14.27 0.15 -7.27
C ALA A 232 -13.27 0.80 -6.30
N CYS A 233 -12.00 0.85 -6.70
CA CYS A 233 -10.92 1.51 -5.98
C CYS A 233 -11.16 3.01 -5.80
N LEU A 234 -11.70 3.70 -6.81
CA LEU A 234 -12.00 5.13 -6.71
C LEU A 234 -13.30 5.42 -5.97
N ALA A 235 -14.23 4.47 -5.94
CA ALA A 235 -15.45 4.58 -5.16
C ALA A 235 -15.19 4.51 -3.64
N THR A 236 -14.04 3.98 -3.21
CA THR A 236 -13.71 3.84 -1.78
C THR A 236 -12.31 4.37 -1.49
N VAL A 237 -12.24 5.40 -0.64
CA VAL A 237 -10.96 5.94 -0.16
C VAL A 237 -10.77 5.57 1.31
N VAL A 238 -9.66 4.91 1.59
CA VAL A 238 -9.30 4.48 2.95
C VAL A 238 -8.18 5.37 3.46
N LEU A 239 -8.46 6.15 4.49
CA LEU A 239 -7.49 7.02 5.14
C LEU A 239 -6.89 6.32 6.35
N CYS A 240 -5.55 6.22 6.35
CA CYS A 240 -4.81 5.64 7.46
C CYS A 240 -3.64 6.56 7.86
N GLY A 241 -3.33 6.63 9.15
CA GLY A 241 -2.31 7.56 9.64
C GLY A 241 -2.38 7.70 11.15
N ASP A 242 -1.34 8.27 11.75
CA ASP A 242 -1.33 8.43 13.21
C ASP A 242 -2.49 9.32 13.69
N VAL A 243 -3.04 9.05 14.88
CA VAL A 243 -4.05 9.89 15.54
C VAL A 243 -3.55 11.34 15.69
N ALA A 244 -2.23 11.51 15.77
CA ALA A 244 -1.55 12.80 15.82
C ALA A 244 -1.47 13.56 14.49
N THR A 245 -1.87 12.97 13.34
CA THR A 245 -2.10 13.78 12.13
C THR A 245 -3.15 14.82 12.46
N LEU A 246 -2.73 16.10 12.50
CA LEU A 246 -3.53 17.21 13.00
C LEU A 246 -4.97 17.13 12.44
N PRO A 247 -6.02 17.36 13.26
CA PRO A 247 -7.41 17.35 12.78
C PRO A 247 -7.63 18.20 11.53
N ALA A 248 -6.90 19.32 11.41
CA ALA A 248 -6.91 20.18 10.23
C ALA A 248 -6.34 19.51 8.97
N ALA A 249 -5.27 18.73 9.08
CA ALA A 249 -4.71 17.98 7.95
C ALA A 249 -5.68 16.88 7.50
N ARG A 250 -6.32 16.20 8.45
CA ARG A 250 -7.36 15.20 8.15
C ARG A 250 -8.54 15.80 7.40
N GLN A 251 -9.03 16.94 7.89
CA GLN A 251 -10.14 17.66 7.27
C GLN A 251 -9.78 18.20 5.89
N CYS A 252 -8.55 18.71 5.71
CA CYS A 252 -8.06 19.17 4.41
C CYS A 252 -7.95 18.01 3.40
N ILE A 253 -7.34 16.88 3.80
CA ILE A 253 -7.27 15.67 2.97
C ILE A 253 -8.69 15.21 2.58
N ALA A 254 -9.61 15.15 3.54
CA ALA A 254 -10.99 14.75 3.26
C ALA A 254 -11.70 15.71 2.30
N LEU A 255 -11.54 17.04 2.46
CA LEU A 255 -12.14 18.03 1.55
C LEU A 255 -11.59 17.92 0.13
N LEU A 256 -10.28 17.71 0.00
CA LEU A 256 -9.62 17.60 -1.30
C LEU A 256 -9.96 16.30 -2.01
N LEU A 257 -10.03 15.20 -1.28
CA LEU A 257 -10.54 13.93 -1.82
C LEU A 257 -12.01 14.07 -2.25
N SER A 258 -12.85 14.74 -1.48
CA SER A 258 -14.24 15.00 -1.87
C SER A 258 -14.37 15.93 -3.09
N ALA A 259 -13.38 16.80 -3.36
CA ALA A 259 -13.36 17.63 -4.56
C ALA A 259 -12.91 16.83 -5.79
N SER A 260 -11.86 16.01 -5.64
CA SER A 260 -11.27 15.23 -6.74
C SER A 260 -12.03 13.94 -7.05
N LEU A 261 -12.66 13.33 -6.04
CA LEU A 261 -13.40 12.07 -6.10
C LEU A 261 -14.76 12.23 -5.38
N PRO A 262 -15.68 13.05 -5.93
CA PRO A 262 -16.91 13.46 -5.25
C PRO A 262 -17.88 12.32 -4.93
N ASP A 263 -17.82 11.22 -5.69
CA ASP A 263 -18.67 10.04 -5.50
C ASP A 263 -18.02 8.99 -4.58
N SER A 264 -16.83 9.27 -4.03
CA SER A 264 -16.10 8.32 -3.19
C SER A 264 -16.59 8.29 -1.75
N VAL A 265 -16.64 7.10 -1.16
CA VAL A 265 -16.89 6.90 0.27
C VAL A 265 -15.57 6.93 1.02
N LEU A 266 -15.48 7.86 1.97
CA LEU A 266 -14.31 8.06 2.81
C LEU A 266 -14.40 7.20 4.09
N THR A 267 -13.44 6.32 4.31
CA THR A 267 -13.36 5.46 5.51
C THR A 267 -12.05 5.71 6.25
N TRP A 268 -12.10 5.81 7.58
CA TRP A 268 -10.91 6.02 8.41
C TRP A 268 -10.56 4.76 9.21
N VAL A 269 -9.28 4.39 9.22
CA VAL A 269 -8.72 3.24 9.95
C VAL A 269 -7.45 3.61 10.71
#